data_AF-A0A3N5TTF5-F1
#
_entry.id   AF-A0A3N5TTF5-F1
#
_cell.length_a   1.000
_cell.length_b   1.000
_cell.length_c   1.000
_cell.angle_alpha   90.00
_cell.angle_beta   90.00
_cell.angle_gamma   90.00
#
_symmetry.space_group_name_H-M   'P 1'
#
loop_
_entity.id
_entity.type
_entity.pdbx_description
1 polymer ?
#
loop_
_entity_poly.entity_id
_entity_poly.type
_entity_poly.pdbx_seq_one_letter_code
_entity_poly.pdbx_strand_id
1 'polypeptide(L)'
;MTFGQSVSTCFSKYATFEGRASRSEYWWFFLFTLLASVASGIVSETLSALFSLGVLLPSLAVGARRLHDVNRSGWFLLLWFIPVVGWIVLILWAIQEGKEPNRF
;
A
#
# COMPACT_ATOMS: atom_id res chain seq x y z
N MET A 1 8.37 4.33 -11.75
CA MET A 1 9.18 3.55 -10.78
C MET A 1 9.37 2.14 -11.31
N THR A 2 10.59 1.59 -11.25
CA THR A 2 10.80 0.15 -11.49
C THR A 2 10.39 -0.68 -10.27
N PHE A 3 10.25 -1.99 -10.45
CA PHE A 3 9.87 -2.91 -9.37
C PHE A 3 10.80 -2.77 -8.14
N GLY A 4 12.11 -2.94 -8.34
CA GLY A 4 13.08 -2.86 -7.25
C GLY A 4 13.15 -1.48 -6.57
N GLN A 5 13.02 -0.40 -7.35
CA GLN A 5 12.95 0.96 -6.81
C GLN A 5 11.71 1.16 -5.93
N SER A 6 10.57 0.60 -6.31
CA SER A 6 9.32 0.72 -5.55
C SER A 6 9.42 0.02 -4.20
N VAL A 7 9.97 -1.20 -4.19
CA VAL A 7 10.20 -1.97 -2.97
C VAL A 7 11.18 -1.23 -2.04
N SER A 8 12.34 -0.81 -2.57
CA SER A 8 13.33 -0.04 -1.80
C SER A 8 12.74 1.26 -1.24
N THR A 9 11.94 1.98 -2.04
CA THR A 9 11.30 3.23 -1.60
C THR A 9 10.30 3.00 -0.46
N CYS A 10 9.50 1.93 -0.53
CA CYS A 10 8.53 1.62 0.52
C CYS A 10 9.20 1.20 1.83
N PHE A 11 10.29 0.42 1.76
CA PHE A 11 11.09 0.10 2.94
C PHE A 11 11.88 1.31 3.48
N SER A 12 12.32 2.23 2.61
CA SER A 12 12.96 3.48 3.03
C SER A 12 11.97 4.43 3.71
N LYS A 13 10.72 4.47 3.21
CA LYS A 13 9.59 5.26 3.76
C LYS A 13 8.70 4.40 4.66
N TYR A 14 9.32 3.60 5.53
CA TYR A 14 8.67 2.53 6.26
C TYR A 14 7.42 2.95 7.06
N ALA A 15 7.53 4.08 7.79
CA ALA A 15 6.45 4.64 8.59
C ALA A 15 6.18 6.11 8.23
N THR A 16 6.49 6.51 6.99
CA THR A 16 6.26 7.88 6.51
C THR A 16 4.91 7.94 5.79
N PHE A 17 3.93 8.53 6.47
CA PHE A 17 2.56 8.69 5.96
C PHE A 17 2.37 9.98 5.15
N GLU A 18 3.33 10.88 5.20
CA GLU A 18 3.29 12.16 4.51
C GLU A 18 3.75 12.06 3.04
N GLY A 19 3.21 12.95 2.22
CA GLY A 19 3.48 13.03 0.80
C GLY A 19 2.66 12.07 -0.05
N ARG A 20 3.15 11.81 -1.26
CA ARG A 20 2.40 11.13 -2.33
C ARG A 20 3.11 9.85 -2.76
N ALA A 21 2.31 8.88 -3.22
CA ALA A 21 2.81 7.65 -3.83
C ALA A 21 2.25 7.54 -5.25
N SER A 22 3.15 7.33 -6.21
CA SER A 22 2.75 7.10 -7.60
C SER A 22 1.95 5.80 -7.72
N ARG A 23 1.09 5.69 -8.73
CA ARG A 23 0.38 4.44 -9.05
C ARG A 23 1.33 3.24 -9.14
N SER A 24 2.45 3.42 -9.83
CA SER A 24 3.45 2.36 -10.01
C SER A 24 4.08 1.93 -8.68
N GLU A 25 4.35 2.87 -7.76
CA GLU A 25 4.93 2.55 -6.45
C GLU A 25 3.98 1.70 -5.62
N TYR A 26 2.69 2.06 -5.59
CA TYR A 26 1.66 1.32 -4.86
C TYR A 26 1.46 -0.09 -5.44
N TRP A 27 1.28 -0.22 -6.75
CA TRP A 27 0.97 -1.51 -7.38
C TRP A 27 2.16 -2.47 -7.39
N TRP A 28 3.39 -1.99 -7.56
CA TRP A 28 4.57 -2.85 -7.44
C TRP A 28 4.79 -3.34 -6.02
N PHE A 29 4.56 -2.47 -5.02
CA PHE A 29 4.65 -2.89 -3.62
C PHE A 29 3.53 -3.87 -3.25
N PHE A 30 2.30 -3.65 -3.72
CA PHE A 30 1.19 -4.59 -3.56
C PHE A 30 1.54 -5.96 -4.15
N LEU A 31 2.07 -5.99 -5.38
CA LEU A 31 2.50 -7.24 -6.02
C LEU A 31 3.61 -7.94 -5.23
N PHE A 32 4.63 -7.19 -4.77
CA PHE A 32 5.69 -7.73 -3.93
C PHE A 32 5.13 -8.37 -2.66
N THR A 33 4.28 -7.64 -1.93
CA THR A 33 3.67 -8.12 -0.69
C THR A 33 2.81 -9.35 -0.92
N LEU A 34 2.04 -9.39 -2.01
CA LEU A 34 1.23 -10.56 -2.38
C LEU A 34 2.11 -11.79 -2.64
N LEU A 35 3.12 -11.67 -3.50
CA LEU A 35 4.01 -12.78 -3.85
C LEU A 35 4.82 -13.27 -2.64
N ALA A 36 5.35 -12.36 -1.84
CA ALA A 36 6.12 -12.70 -0.64
C ALA A 36 5.24 -13.31 0.47
N SER A 37 3.97 -12.92 0.57
CA SER A 37 3.00 -13.54 1.49
C SER A 37 2.71 -14.99 1.08
N VAL A 38 2.51 -15.26 -0.22
CA VAL A 38 2.31 -16.62 -0.73
C VAL A 38 3.57 -17.47 -0.52
N ALA A 39 4.75 -16.93 -0.88
CA ALA A 39 6.02 -17.64 -0.72
C ALA A 39 6.33 -17.98 0.74
N SER A 40 6.13 -17.03 1.66
CA SER A 40 6.35 -17.27 3.10
C SER A 40 5.36 -18.28 3.69
N GLY A 41 4.10 -18.27 3.24
CA GLY A 41 3.08 -19.23 3.67
C GLY A 41 3.36 -20.68 3.24
N ILE A 42 4.03 -20.88 2.09
CA ILE A 42 4.47 -22.22 1.66
C ILE A 42 5.58 -22.77 2.56
N VAL A 43 6.44 -21.90 3.09
CA VAL A 43 7.60 -22.29 3.90
C VAL A 43 7.19 -22.60 5.35
N SER A 44 6.53 -21.67 6.03
CA SER A 44 5.99 -21.89 7.37
C SER A 44 4.99 -20.82 7.79
N GLU A 45 4.01 -21.19 8.61
CA GLU A 45 3.04 -20.25 9.18
C GLU A 45 3.72 -19.17 10.04
N THR A 46 4.74 -19.53 10.83
CA THR A 46 5.50 -18.58 11.65
C THR A 46 6.20 -17.53 10.81
N LEU A 47 6.84 -17.93 9.70
CA LEU A 47 7.49 -16.98 8.78
C LEU A 47 6.48 -16.07 8.11
N SER A 48 5.34 -16.61 7.69
CA SER A 48 4.25 -15.83 7.11
C SER A 48 3.71 -14.79 8.09
N ALA A 49 3.51 -15.17 9.36
CA ALA A 49 3.10 -14.26 10.41
C ALA A 49 4.13 -13.14 10.64
N LEU A 50 5.42 -13.46 10.76
CA LEU A 50 6.48 -12.46 10.92
C LEU A 50 6.58 -11.53 9.71
N PHE A 51 6.45 -12.07 8.50
CA PHE A 51 6.44 -11.28 7.28
C PHE A 51 5.26 -10.29 7.27
N SER A 52 4.05 -10.76 7.60
CA SER A 52 2.85 -9.93 7.64
C SER A 52 2.99 -8.74 8.60
N LEU A 53 3.62 -8.95 9.77
CA LEU A 53 3.92 -7.89 10.72
C LEU A 53 4.97 -6.90 10.17
N GLY A 54 6.02 -7.42 9.54
CA GLY A 54 7.08 -6.60 8.96
C GLY A 54 6.62 -5.70 7.81
N VAL A 55 5.62 -6.12 7.03
CA VAL A 55 5.07 -5.33 5.92
C VAL A 55 3.82 -4.51 6.29
N LEU A 56 3.29 -4.67 7.50
CA LEU A 56 2.07 -3.98 7.93
C LEU A 56 2.21 -2.46 7.85
N LEU A 57 3.23 -1.91 8.51
CA LEU A 57 3.48 -0.47 8.53
C LEU A 57 3.76 0.14 7.14
N PRO A 58 4.67 -0.41 6.31
CA PRO A 58 4.91 0.14 4.98
C PRO A 58 3.69 0.00 4.06
N SER A 59 2.86 -1.04 4.22
CA SER A 59 1.59 -1.18 3.48
C SER A 59 0.59 -0.09 3.84
N LEU A 60 0.46 0.23 5.14
CA LEU A 60 -0.38 1.34 5.59
C LEU A 60 0.18 2.70 5.13
N ALA A 61 1.50 2.89 5.22
CA ALA A 61 2.16 4.13 4.83
C ALA A 61 1.99 4.42 3.33
N VAL A 62 2.25 3.43 2.46
CA VAL A 62 2.06 3.59 1.01
C VAL A 62 0.58 3.74 0.65
N GLY A 63 -0.32 3.05 1.35
CA GLY A 63 -1.76 3.20 1.17
C GLY A 63 -2.25 4.61 1.51
N ALA A 64 -1.78 5.20 2.62
CA ALA A 64 -2.13 6.55 3.01
C ALA A 64 -1.61 7.58 2.00
N ARG A 65 -0.34 7.47 1.59
CA ARG A 65 0.27 8.32 0.55
C ARG A 65 -0.44 8.19 -0.80
N ARG A 66 -0.97 7.01 -1.11
CA ARG A 66 -1.78 6.77 -2.32
C ARG A 66 -3.14 7.47 -2.24
N LEU A 67 -3.79 7.44 -1.09
CA LEU A 67 -5.04 8.19 -0.86
C LEU A 67 -4.81 9.70 -0.90
N HIS A 68 -3.70 10.18 -0.32
CA HIS A 68 -3.30 11.58 -0.41
C HIS A 68 -3.15 12.02 -1.87
N ASP A 69 -2.58 11.19 -2.76
CA ASP A 69 -2.44 11.50 -4.18
C ASP A 69 -3.79 11.76 -4.90
N VAL A 70 -4.87 11.13 -4.45
CA VAL A 70 -6.24 11.36 -4.96
C VAL A 70 -7.05 12.36 -4.12
N ASN A 71 -6.36 13.16 -3.29
CA ASN A 71 -6.91 14.19 -2.43
C ASN A 71 -7.93 13.65 -1.38
N ARG A 72 -7.63 12.46 -0.84
CA ARG A 72 -8.39 11.78 0.22
C ARG A 72 -7.49 11.58 1.46
N SER A 73 -8.05 11.66 2.66
CA SER A 73 -7.28 11.41 3.89
C SER A 73 -6.85 9.94 4.03
N GLY A 74 -5.66 9.68 4.57
CA GLY A 74 -5.20 8.32 4.88
C GLY A 74 -6.15 7.49 5.76
N TRP A 75 -6.98 8.13 6.58
CA TRP A 75 -8.03 7.48 7.39
C TRP A 75 -9.03 6.65 6.59
N PHE A 76 -9.21 6.94 5.30
CA PHE A 76 -10.08 6.13 4.45
C PHE A 76 -9.58 4.70 4.25
N LEU A 77 -8.33 4.37 4.61
CA LEU A 77 -7.87 2.97 4.67
C LEU A 77 -8.73 2.12 5.61
N LEU A 78 -9.39 2.71 6.62
CA LEU A 78 -10.31 1.98 7.51
C LEU A 78 -11.51 1.38 6.76
N LEU A 79 -11.82 1.84 5.54
CA LEU A 79 -12.80 1.18 4.67
C LEU A 79 -12.44 -0.27 4.38
N TRP A 80 -11.18 -0.69 4.58
CA TRP A 80 -10.79 -2.09 4.50
C TRP A 80 -11.60 -3.01 5.43
N PHE A 81 -12.09 -2.48 6.57
CA PHE A 81 -12.94 -3.22 7.51
C PHE A 81 -14.39 -3.39 7.03
N ILE A 82 -14.80 -2.70 5.96
CA ILE A 82 -16.11 -2.84 5.34
C ILE A 82 -15.95 -3.77 4.13
N PRO A 83 -16.30 -5.06 4.23
CA PRO A 83 -16.06 -6.02 3.16
C PRO A 83 -16.85 -5.65 1.90
N VAL A 84 -16.32 -6.06 0.75
CA VAL A 84 -16.88 -5.81 -0.58
C VAL A 84 -16.88 -4.32 -0.96
N VAL A 85 -17.74 -3.50 -0.35
CA VAL A 85 -17.93 -2.10 -0.72
C VAL A 85 -16.68 -1.27 -0.43
N GLY A 86 -16.12 -1.41 0.77
CA GLY A 86 -14.91 -0.66 1.14
C GLY A 86 -13.70 -1.05 0.30
N TRP A 87 -13.57 -2.35 -0.02
CA TRP A 87 -12.50 -2.85 -0.90
C TRP A 87 -12.62 -2.29 -2.31
N ILE A 88 -13.83 -2.28 -2.89
CA ILE A 88 -14.07 -1.70 -4.21
C ILE A 88 -13.69 -0.21 -4.21
N VAL A 89 -14.14 0.56 -3.22
CA VAL A 89 -13.82 1.99 -3.15
C VAL A 89 -12.31 2.23 -3.05
N LEU A 90 -11.60 1.46 -2.21
CA LEU A 90 -10.15 1.56 -2.07
C LEU A 90 -9.42 1.21 -3.36
N ILE A 91 -9.84 0.17 -4.08
CA ILE A 91 -9.26 -0.20 -5.38
C ILE A 91 -9.52 0.92 -6.40
N LEU A 92 -10.73 1.46 -6.48
CA LEU A 92 -11.05 2.55 -7.39
C LEU A 92 -10.19 3.79 -7.14
N TRP A 93 -9.92 4.13 -5.88
CA TRP A 93 -9.00 5.21 -5.52
C TRP A 93 -7.53 4.86 -5.80
N ALA A 94 -7.13 3.61 -5.57
CA ALA A 94 -5.78 3.16 -5.87
C ALA A 94 -5.46 3.24 -7.38
N ILE A 95 -6.43 3.02 -8.25
CA ILE A 95 -6.27 3.07 -9.71
C ILE A 95 -6.33 4.50 -10.27
N GLN A 96 -7.03 5.45 -9.64
CA GLN A 96 -7.25 6.82 -10.16
C GLN A 96 -5.96 7.62 -10.44
N GLU A 97 -6.02 8.65 -11.29
CA GLU A 97 -4.87 9.56 -11.47
C GLU A 97 -4.73 10.45 -10.24
N GLY A 98 -3.49 10.81 -9.93
CA GLY A 98 -3.24 11.86 -8.95
C GLY A 98 -3.95 13.13 -9.39
N LYS A 99 -4.65 13.78 -8.47
CA LYS A 99 -5.42 15.00 -8.79
C LYS A 99 -4.59 16.23 -8.48
N GLU A 100 -4.65 17.20 -9.39
CA GLU A 100 -4.11 18.55 -9.20
C GLU A 100 -5.25 19.58 -9.27
N PRO A 101 -5.33 20.56 -8.35
CA PRO A 101 -4.46 20.77 -7.19
C PRO A 101 -4.74 19.78 -6.04
N ASN A 102 -3.68 19.41 -5.32
CA ASN A 102 -3.77 18.54 -4.13
C ASN A 102 -3.66 19.35 -2.83
N ARG A 103 -4.39 18.96 -1.78
CA ARG A 103 -4.28 19.57 -0.44
C ARG A 103 -3.14 18.98 0.41
N PHE A 104 -2.59 17.84 -0.01
CA PHE A 104 -1.56 17.05 0.67
C PHE A 104 -0.24 17.06 -0.08
#